data_AF-A0A517LEC1-F1
#
_entry.id   AF-A0A517LEC1-F1
#
_cell.length_a   1.000
_cell.length_b   1.000
_cell.length_c   1.000
_cell.angle_alpha   90.00
_cell.angle_beta   90.00
_cell.angle_gamma   90.00
#
_symmetry.space_group_name_H-M   'P 1'
#
loop_
_entity.id
_entity.type
_entity.pdbx_description
1 polymer ?
#
loop_
_entity_poly.entity_id
_entity_poly.type
_entity_poly.pdbx_seq_one_letter_code
_entity_poly.pdbx_strand_id
1 'polypeptide(L)'
;MLATSNPPPAKRMPPTESKLLTRFLLPPAPLQTALPLSKFQSLFPPSLHSNPAINTLYASLQAQRDEDVSLVRRNIAAETERGKVQVREVRRERRRRNTGTTDTTSHSHQSEPTSAPHTPTTLAASLTSAQKMLETEIAALEAETERILVEMKATVGDLSDLRYGRFQKTPGAETGLREEVLEAVGRVRGAC
;
A
#
# COMPACT_ATOMS: atom_id res chain seq x y z
N MET A 1 55.86 25.81 -14.89
CA MET A 1 55.12 25.02 -13.88
C MET A 1 53.66 25.48 -13.92
N LEU A 2 52.81 24.77 -14.67
CA LEU A 2 51.38 25.08 -14.78
C LEU A 2 50.62 24.25 -13.74
N ALA A 3 50.12 24.91 -12.69
CA ALA A 3 49.28 24.28 -11.69
C ALA A 3 47.87 24.10 -12.27
N THR A 4 47.54 22.86 -12.65
CA THR A 4 46.18 22.45 -12.98
C THR A 4 45.38 22.33 -11.69
N SER A 5 44.54 23.33 -11.38
CA SER A 5 43.59 23.25 -10.28
C SER A 5 42.51 22.22 -10.61
N ASN A 6 42.53 21.07 -9.93
CA ASN A 6 41.48 20.07 -10.03
C ASN A 6 40.19 20.63 -9.37
N PRO A 7 39.03 20.63 -10.04
CA PRO A 7 37.79 21.11 -9.44
C PRO A 7 37.37 20.22 -8.26
N PRO A 8 36.76 20.79 -7.20
CA PRO A 8 36.36 20.04 -6.03
C PRO A 8 35.29 18.99 -6.38
N PRO A 9 35.31 17.81 -5.75
CA PRO A 9 34.34 16.75 -6.02
C PRO A 9 32.92 17.25 -5.71
N ALA A 10 32.04 17.16 -6.71
CA ALA A 10 30.64 17.53 -6.59
C ALA A 10 30.00 16.79 -5.40
N LYS A 11 29.53 17.56 -4.41
CA LYS A 11 28.82 17.08 -3.22
C LYS A 11 27.61 16.26 -3.68
N ARG A 12 27.71 14.93 -3.64
CA ARG A 12 26.60 14.03 -4.00
C ARG A 12 25.48 14.24 -3.00
N MET A 13 24.47 15.01 -3.38
CA MET A 13 23.27 15.13 -2.57
C MET A 13 22.57 13.76 -2.55
N PRO A 14 22.10 13.29 -1.38
CA PRO A 14 21.34 12.06 -1.32
C PRO A 14 20.10 12.18 -2.22
N PRO A 15 19.69 11.10 -2.89
CA PRO A 15 18.53 11.13 -3.77
C PRO A 15 17.30 11.61 -3.00
N THR A 16 16.59 12.57 -3.56
CA THR A 16 15.30 13.03 -3.02
C THR A 16 14.34 11.85 -2.94
N GLU A 17 13.47 11.82 -1.93
CA GLU A 17 12.43 10.80 -1.74
C GLU A 17 11.63 10.54 -3.02
N SER A 18 11.23 11.60 -3.74
CA SER A 18 10.56 11.49 -5.05
C SER A 18 11.35 10.64 -6.05
N LYS A 19 12.67 10.84 -6.15
CA LYS A 19 13.54 10.05 -7.03
C LYS A 19 13.66 8.61 -6.55
N LEU A 20 13.67 8.40 -5.24
CA LEU A 20 13.73 7.08 -4.63
C LEU A 20 12.46 6.29 -4.97
N LEU A 21 11.28 6.81 -4.59
CA LEU A 21 9.99 6.18 -4.82
C LEU A 21 9.73 5.94 -6.31
N THR A 22 10.03 6.94 -7.16
CA THR A 22 9.91 6.81 -8.62
C THR A 22 10.77 5.67 -9.16
N ARG A 23 12.01 5.55 -8.68
CA ARG A 23 12.96 4.54 -9.17
C ARG A 23 12.62 3.12 -8.71
N PHE A 24 12.03 2.97 -7.53
CA PHE A 24 11.67 1.66 -6.98
C PHE A 24 10.30 1.16 -7.46
N LEU A 25 9.33 2.06 -7.65
CA LEU A 25 7.94 1.67 -7.86
C LEU A 25 7.51 1.70 -9.33
N LEU A 26 8.18 2.48 -10.19
CA LEU A 26 7.74 2.65 -11.58
C LEU A 26 8.51 1.82 -12.63
N PRO A 27 9.77 1.40 -12.49
CA PRO A 27 10.41 0.59 -13.53
C PRO A 27 10.17 -0.93 -13.36
N PRO A 28 9.80 -1.69 -14.41
CA PRO A 28 9.31 -1.28 -15.74
C PRO A 28 7.77 -1.12 -15.75
N ALA A 29 7.31 0.13 -15.79
CA ALA A 29 5.89 0.49 -15.69
C ALA A 29 5.11 0.08 -16.94
N PRO A 30 5.56 0.41 -18.17
CA PRO A 30 4.79 0.12 -19.37
C PRO A 30 4.64 -1.38 -19.58
N LEU A 31 3.44 -1.84 -19.95
CA LEU A 31 3.18 -3.25 -20.22
C LEU A 31 4.11 -3.77 -21.31
N GLN A 32 4.32 -3.00 -22.39
CA GLN A 32 5.21 -3.38 -23.50
C GLN A 32 6.64 -3.72 -23.07
N THR A 33 7.14 -3.09 -22.01
CA THR A 33 8.49 -3.35 -21.48
C THR A 33 8.52 -4.62 -20.64
N ALA A 34 7.49 -4.88 -19.83
CA ALA A 34 7.40 -6.07 -18.98
C ALA A 34 6.97 -7.32 -19.78
N LEU A 35 6.05 -7.12 -20.72
CA LEU A 35 5.38 -8.14 -21.51
C LEU A 35 5.05 -7.58 -22.92
N PRO A 36 5.98 -7.73 -23.88
CA PRO A 36 5.73 -7.37 -25.28
C PRO A 36 4.57 -8.17 -25.88
N LEU A 37 3.92 -7.61 -26.90
CA LEU A 37 2.78 -8.26 -27.58
C LEU A 37 3.09 -9.67 -28.08
N SER A 38 4.27 -9.91 -28.64
CA SER A 38 4.69 -11.24 -29.11
C SER A 38 4.73 -12.28 -27.98
N LYS A 39 5.19 -11.84 -26.81
CA LYS A 39 5.26 -12.67 -25.60
C LYS A 39 3.87 -12.90 -25.01
N PHE A 40 2.99 -11.90 -25.08
CA PHE A 40 1.59 -12.05 -24.71
C PHE A 40 0.83 -13.03 -25.62
N GLN A 41 1.02 -12.93 -26.95
CA GLN A 41 0.45 -13.86 -27.92
C GLN A 41 0.88 -15.31 -27.64
N SER A 42 2.13 -15.52 -27.23
CA SER A 42 2.65 -16.85 -26.89
C SER A 42 1.94 -17.54 -25.71
N LEU A 43 1.16 -16.81 -24.91
CA LEU A 43 0.35 -17.36 -23.82
C LEU A 43 -0.92 -18.06 -24.31
N PHE A 44 -1.28 -17.88 -25.58
CA PHE A 44 -2.45 -18.48 -26.21
C PHE A 44 -2.05 -19.69 -27.08
N PRO A 45 -2.98 -20.60 -27.40
CA PRO A 45 -2.74 -21.65 -28.39
C PRO A 45 -2.34 -21.08 -29.77
N PRO A 46 -1.47 -21.77 -30.54
CA PRO A 46 -0.96 -21.28 -31.83
C PRO A 46 -2.06 -20.94 -32.84
N SER A 47 -3.16 -21.69 -32.81
CA SER A 47 -4.34 -21.46 -33.67
C SER A 47 -5.02 -20.11 -33.42
N LEU A 48 -4.80 -19.49 -32.26
CA LEU A 48 -5.42 -18.24 -31.86
C LEU A 48 -4.47 -17.04 -31.96
N HIS A 49 -3.17 -17.22 -32.22
CA HIS A 49 -2.20 -16.11 -32.23
C HIS A 49 -2.55 -14.98 -33.21
N SER A 50 -3.16 -15.33 -34.35
CA SER A 50 -3.61 -14.37 -35.36
C SER A 50 -5.01 -13.79 -35.09
N ASN A 51 -5.64 -14.14 -33.96
CA ASN A 51 -6.97 -13.65 -33.63
C ASN A 51 -6.92 -12.17 -33.23
N PRO A 52 -7.69 -11.28 -33.88
CA PRO A 52 -7.71 -9.85 -33.56
C PRO A 52 -8.15 -9.56 -32.12
N ALA A 53 -8.90 -10.45 -31.48
CA ALA A 53 -9.31 -10.31 -30.07
C ALA A 53 -8.13 -10.32 -29.09
N ILE A 54 -6.99 -10.92 -29.45
CA ILE A 54 -5.78 -10.88 -28.61
C ILE A 54 -5.20 -9.47 -28.58
N ASN A 55 -5.24 -8.75 -29.71
CA ASN A 55 -4.76 -7.38 -29.79
C ASN A 55 -5.66 -6.43 -29.00
N THR A 56 -6.99 -6.63 -29.05
CA THR A 56 -7.93 -5.82 -28.25
C THR A 56 -7.75 -6.08 -26.76
N LEU A 57 -7.53 -7.33 -26.35
CA LEU A 57 -7.23 -7.69 -24.96
C LEU A 57 -5.88 -7.11 -24.50
N TYR A 58 -4.87 -7.12 -25.36
CA TYR A 58 -3.58 -6.49 -25.04
C TYR A 58 -3.73 -4.97 -24.86
N ALA A 59 -4.53 -4.33 -25.71
CA ALA A 59 -4.81 -2.90 -25.60
C ALA A 59 -5.59 -2.54 -24.32
N SER A 60 -6.57 -3.36 -23.92
CA SER A 60 -7.29 -3.14 -22.66
C SER A 60 -6.38 -3.33 -21.45
N LEU A 61 -5.52 -4.36 -21.46
CA LEU A 61 -4.54 -4.60 -20.40
C LEU A 61 -3.51 -3.47 -20.31
N GLN A 62 -3.08 -2.92 -21.45
CA GLN A 62 -2.21 -1.75 -21.51
C GLN A 62 -2.89 -0.54 -20.87
N ALA A 63 -4.15 -0.25 -21.22
CA ALA A 63 -4.91 0.86 -20.65
C ALA A 63 -5.08 0.74 -19.12
N GLN A 64 -5.42 -0.45 -18.62
CA GLN A 64 -5.52 -0.72 -17.18
C GLN A 64 -4.18 -0.48 -16.48
N ARG A 65 -3.08 -0.94 -17.07
CA ARG A 65 -1.75 -0.76 -16.49
C ARG A 65 -1.32 0.71 -16.49
N ASP A 66 -1.67 1.47 -17.52
CA ASP A 66 -1.38 2.91 -17.57
C ASP A 66 -2.16 3.70 -16.50
N GLU A 67 -3.39 3.26 -16.18
CA GLU A 67 -4.17 3.79 -15.07
C GLU A 67 -3.49 3.53 -13.72
N ASP A 68 -3.08 2.29 -13.46
CA ASP A 68 -2.36 1.90 -12.24
C ASP A 68 -1.06 2.69 -12.08
N VAL A 69 -0.27 2.80 -13.15
CA VAL A 69 0.98 3.58 -13.17
C VAL A 69 0.70 5.05 -12.85
N SER A 70 -0.40 5.60 -13.38
CA SER A 70 -0.81 6.98 -13.12
C SER A 70 -1.26 7.17 -11.67
N LEU A 71 -1.94 6.20 -11.08
CA LEU A 71 -2.29 6.19 -9.65
C LEU A 71 -1.03 6.17 -8.78
N VAL A 72 -0.07 5.29 -9.07
CA VAL A 72 1.21 5.23 -8.33
C VAL A 72 1.95 6.56 -8.43
N ARG A 73 1.98 7.22 -9.60
CA ARG A 73 2.59 8.56 -9.75
C ARG A 73 1.93 9.61 -8.86
N ARG A 74 0.59 9.63 -8.79
CA ARG A 74 -0.15 10.54 -7.90
C ARG A 74 0.15 10.26 -6.43
N ASN A 75 0.21 8.98 -6.04
CA ASN A 75 0.55 8.59 -4.68
C ASN A 75 1.97 8.99 -4.30
N ILE A 76 2.95 8.84 -5.20
CA ILE A 76 4.32 9.30 -4.98
C ILE A 76 4.33 10.81 -4.73
N ALA A 77 3.60 11.60 -5.52
CA ALA A 77 3.52 13.05 -5.32
C ALA A 77 2.93 13.40 -3.94
N ALA A 78 1.81 12.79 -3.57
CA ALA A 78 1.19 12.99 -2.26
C ALA A 78 2.13 12.59 -1.11
N GLU A 79 2.82 11.46 -1.24
CA GLU A 79 3.74 10.97 -0.22
C GLU A 79 4.93 11.90 -0.04
N THR A 80 5.47 12.45 -1.12
CA THR A 80 6.58 13.41 -1.03
C THR A 80 6.21 14.71 -0.32
N GLU A 81 4.95 15.15 -0.39
CA GLU A 81 4.49 16.29 0.40
C GLU A 81 4.30 15.91 1.88
N ARG A 82 3.75 14.73 2.16
CA ARG A 82 3.63 14.21 3.54
C ARG A 82 5.00 14.03 4.21
N GLY A 83 5.97 13.47 3.49
CA GLY A 83 7.35 13.30 3.97
C GLY A 83 8.01 14.63 4.33
N LYS A 84 7.79 15.70 3.54
CA LYS A 84 8.29 17.05 3.89
C LYS A 84 7.73 17.57 5.21
N VAL A 85 6.43 17.36 5.44
CA VAL A 85 5.77 17.76 6.71
C VAL A 85 6.38 16.98 7.87
N GLN A 86 6.48 15.66 7.77
CA GLN A 86 7.08 14.81 8.80
C GLN A 86 8.52 15.22 9.11
N VAL A 87 9.36 15.45 8.09
CA VAL A 87 10.74 15.93 8.28
C VAL A 87 10.78 17.28 9.01
N ARG A 88 9.84 18.18 8.72
CA ARG A 88 9.73 19.48 9.42
C ARG A 88 9.36 19.29 10.88
N GLU A 89 8.42 18.39 11.18
CA GLU A 89 8.00 18.10 12.55
C GLU A 89 9.11 17.46 13.37
N VAL A 90 9.78 16.45 12.84
CA VAL A 90 10.95 15.83 13.46
C VAL A 90 12.05 16.86 13.74
N ARG A 91 12.31 17.77 12.79
CA ARG A 91 13.27 18.87 12.98
C ARG A 91 12.82 19.84 14.08
N ARG A 92 11.52 20.16 14.16
CA ARG A 92 10.94 21.03 15.20
C ARG A 92 11.11 20.40 16.59
N GLU A 93 10.82 19.11 16.73
CA GLU A 93 10.98 18.39 17.99
C GLU A 93 12.44 18.27 18.41
N ARG A 94 13.35 17.97 17.47
CA ARG A 94 14.80 17.97 17.74
C ARG A 94 15.26 19.34 18.25
N ARG A 95 14.78 20.43 17.66
CA ARG A 95 15.09 21.79 18.14
C ARG A 95 14.54 22.05 19.53
N ARG A 96 13.27 21.72 19.80
CA ARG A 96 12.64 21.88 21.12
C ARG A 96 13.42 21.15 22.22
N ARG A 97 13.88 19.93 21.94
CA ARG A 97 14.73 19.15 22.87
C ARG A 97 16.10 19.80 23.09
N ASN A 98 16.68 20.42 22.07
CA ASN A 98 17.98 21.09 22.18
C ASN A 98 17.89 22.50 22.82
N THR A 99 16.76 23.20 22.70
CA THR A 99 16.57 24.54 23.30
C THR A 99 16.21 24.49 24.80
N GLY A 100 15.96 23.31 25.36
CA GLY A 100 15.86 23.12 26.82
C GLY A 100 17.22 23.02 27.53
N THR A 101 18.32 23.12 26.79
CA THR A 101 19.71 22.93 27.26
C THR A 101 20.60 24.07 26.76
N THR A 102 20.44 25.25 27.35
CA THR A 102 21.40 26.37 27.34
C THR A 102 21.52 26.77 28.82
N ASP A 103 22.58 26.44 29.57
CA ASP A 103 23.98 26.72 29.31
C ASP A 103 24.90 25.66 29.90
N THR A 104 25.76 25.04 29.08
CA THR A 104 27.17 24.82 29.45
C THR A 104 27.96 24.43 28.21
N THR A 105 28.78 25.38 27.77
CA THR A 105 30.04 25.25 27.02
C THR A 105 30.33 23.94 26.27
N SER A 106 30.49 24.11 24.96
CA SER A 106 31.39 23.38 24.08
C SER A 106 32.47 22.59 24.83
N HIS A 107 32.42 21.26 24.80
CA HIS A 107 33.58 20.38 24.67
C HIS A 107 33.15 19.05 24.07
N SER A 108 34.03 18.57 23.19
CA SER A 108 34.05 17.24 22.60
C SER A 108 33.83 16.13 23.64
N HIS A 109 33.42 14.98 23.13
CA HIS A 109 33.33 13.65 23.75
C HIS A 109 31.94 13.17 24.15
N GLN A 110 31.65 11.99 23.61
CA GLN A 110 30.50 11.14 23.80
C GLN A 110 30.02 11.13 25.25
N SER A 111 28.73 11.35 25.49
CA SER A 111 27.98 10.81 26.62
C SER A 111 26.50 10.99 26.36
N GLU A 112 25.74 9.93 26.62
CA GLU A 112 24.29 9.83 26.50
C GLU A 112 23.56 10.92 27.32
N PRO A 113 22.33 11.30 26.94
CA PRO A 113 21.56 12.25 27.73
C PRO A 113 21.19 11.60 29.08
N THR A 114 21.82 12.06 30.16
CA THR A 114 21.43 11.76 31.53
C THR A 114 20.06 12.38 31.81
N SER A 115 19.00 11.64 31.48
CA SER A 115 17.70 11.87 32.10
C SER A 115 17.86 11.71 33.61
N ALA A 116 17.17 12.55 34.39
CA ALA A 116 17.15 12.44 35.85
C ALA A 116 17.00 10.97 36.29
N PRO A 117 17.73 10.51 37.32
CA PRO A 117 17.72 9.11 37.71
C PRO A 117 16.28 8.70 38.03
N HIS A 118 15.74 7.76 37.26
CA HIS A 118 14.46 7.15 37.54
C HIS A 118 14.52 6.58 38.96
N THR A 119 13.72 7.11 39.88
CA THR A 119 13.52 6.46 41.16
C THR A 119 12.70 5.18 40.92
N PRO A 120 12.88 4.11 41.72
CA PRO A 120 12.12 2.87 41.55
C PRO A 120 10.61 3.12 41.53
N THR A 121 10.13 4.14 42.24
CA THR A 121 8.74 4.59 42.22
C THR A 121 8.30 5.13 40.85
N THR A 122 9.11 6.00 40.21
CA THR A 122 8.80 6.51 38.86
C THR A 122 8.88 5.42 37.79
N LEU A 123 9.81 4.47 37.92
CA LEU A 123 9.95 3.36 36.99
C LEU A 123 8.80 2.36 37.14
N ALA A 124 8.38 2.04 38.37
CA ALA A 124 7.21 1.20 38.62
C ALA A 124 5.92 1.83 38.08
N ALA A 125 5.74 3.14 38.25
CA ALA A 125 4.59 3.86 37.68
C ALA A 125 4.61 3.83 36.13
N SER A 126 5.78 4.03 35.52
CA SER A 126 5.94 3.94 34.06
C SER A 126 5.67 2.53 33.53
N LEU A 127 6.17 1.49 34.20
CA LEU A 127 5.96 0.10 33.79
C LEU A 127 4.50 -0.34 33.94
N THR A 128 3.83 0.04 35.03
CA THR A 128 2.40 -0.26 35.21
C THR A 128 1.52 0.47 34.20
N SER A 129 1.87 1.71 33.83
CA SER A 129 1.19 2.43 32.75
C SER A 129 1.42 1.75 31.40
N ALA A 130 2.66 1.37 31.09
CA ALA A 130 3.01 0.69 29.84
C ALA A 130 2.32 -0.69 29.75
N GLN A 131 2.27 -1.43 30.85
CA GLN A 131 1.56 -2.70 30.93
C GLN A 131 0.07 -2.52 30.60
N LYS A 132 -0.60 -1.55 31.22
CA LYS A 132 -2.02 -1.27 30.92
C LYS A 132 -2.24 -0.87 29.48
N MET A 133 -1.36 -0.05 28.91
CA MET A 133 -1.43 0.33 27.49
C MET A 133 -1.33 -0.89 26.58
N LEU A 134 -0.36 -1.78 26.83
CA LEU A 134 -0.20 -3.01 26.06
C LEU A 134 -1.39 -3.95 26.21
N GLU A 135 -1.93 -4.11 27.42
CA GLU A 135 -3.14 -4.92 27.66
C GLU A 135 -4.34 -4.37 26.88
N THR A 136 -4.52 -3.03 26.83
CA THR A 136 -5.59 -2.42 26.03
C THR A 136 -5.38 -2.58 24.52
N GLU A 137 -4.12 -2.51 24.05
CA GLU A 137 -3.79 -2.69 22.65
C GLU A 137 -3.99 -4.15 22.21
N ILE A 138 -3.60 -5.12 23.06
CA ILE A 138 -3.85 -6.55 22.82
C ILE A 138 -5.36 -6.82 22.70
N ALA A 139 -6.16 -6.32 23.65
CA ALA A 139 -7.62 -6.51 23.60
C ALA A 139 -8.26 -5.90 22.34
N ALA A 140 -7.78 -4.73 21.90
CA ALA A 140 -8.25 -4.10 20.67
C ALA A 140 -7.86 -4.90 19.42
N LEU A 141 -6.63 -5.43 19.38
CA LEU A 141 -6.16 -6.28 18.29
C LEU A 141 -6.94 -7.59 18.23
N GLU A 142 -7.20 -8.24 19.37
CA GLU A 142 -8.01 -9.47 19.42
C GLU A 142 -9.42 -9.23 18.88
N ALA A 143 -10.07 -8.12 19.27
CA ALA A 143 -11.39 -7.76 18.75
C ALA A 143 -11.40 -7.53 17.24
N GLU A 144 -10.37 -6.86 16.71
CA GLU A 144 -10.24 -6.65 15.26
C GLU A 144 -9.95 -7.95 14.51
N THR A 145 -9.14 -8.86 15.07
CA THR A 145 -8.89 -10.16 14.45
C THR A 145 -10.15 -11.02 14.36
N GLU A 146 -10.99 -11.02 15.41
CA GLU A 146 -12.26 -11.75 15.37
C GLU A 146 -13.21 -11.14 14.34
N ARG A 147 -13.28 -9.81 14.27
CA ARG A 147 -14.06 -9.11 13.25
C ARG A 147 -13.63 -9.50 11.83
N ILE A 148 -12.33 -9.46 11.55
CA ILE A 148 -11.79 -9.82 10.23
C ILE A 148 -12.05 -11.29 9.92
N LEU A 149 -11.96 -12.19 10.91
CA LEU A 149 -12.28 -13.60 10.72
C LEU A 149 -13.75 -13.83 10.39
N VAL A 150 -14.67 -13.10 11.01
CA VAL A 150 -16.10 -13.17 10.70
C VAL A 150 -16.35 -12.69 9.27
N GLU A 151 -15.75 -11.58 8.86
CA GLU A 151 -15.87 -11.05 7.50
C GLU A 151 -15.28 -12.02 6.45
N MET A 152 -14.12 -12.61 6.73
CA MET A 152 -13.51 -13.62 5.86
C MET A 152 -14.40 -14.86 5.75
N LYS A 153 -15.01 -15.33 6.84
CA LYS A 153 -15.95 -16.46 6.80
C LYS A 153 -17.20 -16.13 5.99
N ALA A 154 -17.73 -14.91 6.12
CA ALA A 154 -18.89 -14.45 5.35
C ALA A 154 -18.57 -14.41 3.85
N THR A 155 -17.46 -13.77 3.45
CA THR A 155 -17.03 -13.72 2.05
C THR A 155 -16.76 -15.10 1.44
N VAL A 156 -16.15 -16.02 2.19
CA VAL A 156 -15.97 -17.42 1.75
C VAL A 156 -17.32 -18.12 1.60
N GLY A 157 -18.28 -17.84 2.48
CA GLY A 157 -19.67 -18.31 2.37
C GLY A 157 -20.32 -17.82 1.08
N ASP A 158 -20.28 -16.52 0.83
CA ASP A 158 -20.87 -15.89 -0.37
C ASP A 158 -20.24 -16.42 -1.67
N LEU A 159 -18.91 -16.61 -1.69
CA LEU A 159 -18.21 -17.20 -2.83
C LEU A 159 -18.54 -18.68 -3.03
N SER A 160 -18.75 -19.41 -1.93
CA SER A 160 -19.20 -20.81 -1.99
C SER A 160 -20.61 -20.90 -2.55
N ASP A 161 -21.52 -20.02 -2.10
CA ASP A 161 -22.88 -19.93 -2.60
C ASP A 161 -22.91 -19.58 -4.10
N LEU A 162 -22.03 -18.70 -4.56
CA LEU A 162 -21.84 -18.42 -5.99
C LEU A 162 -21.38 -19.65 -6.78
N ARG A 163 -20.41 -20.41 -6.24
CA ARG A 163 -19.87 -21.61 -6.89
C ARG A 163 -20.89 -22.74 -6.97
N TYR A 164 -21.69 -22.94 -5.93
CA TYR A 164 -22.67 -24.02 -5.85
C TYR A 164 -24.09 -23.58 -6.26
N GLY A 165 -24.25 -22.33 -6.67
CA GLY A 165 -25.51 -21.77 -7.18
C GLY A 165 -26.61 -21.61 -6.13
N ARG A 166 -26.23 -21.45 -4.85
CA ARG A 166 -27.15 -21.24 -3.72
C ARG A 166 -27.41 -19.75 -3.52
N PHE A 167 -28.19 -19.15 -4.42
CA PHE A 167 -28.57 -17.75 -4.28
C PHE A 167 -29.68 -17.59 -3.23
N GLN A 168 -29.52 -16.62 -2.33
CA GLN A 168 -30.59 -16.26 -1.40
C GLN A 168 -31.83 -15.77 -2.16
N LYS A 169 -33.00 -15.96 -1.56
CA LYS A 169 -34.27 -15.49 -2.10
C LYS A 169 -34.24 -13.95 -2.17
N THR A 170 -34.62 -13.38 -3.31
CA THR A 170 -34.83 -11.94 -3.43
C THR A 170 -36.01 -11.52 -2.53
N PRO A 171 -35.92 -10.40 -1.78
CA PRO A 171 -37.03 -9.95 -0.93
C PRO A 171 -38.28 -9.70 -1.78
N GLY A 172 -39.34 -10.47 -1.52
CA GLY A 172 -40.62 -10.38 -2.26
C GLY A 172 -40.79 -11.38 -3.41
N ALA A 173 -39.79 -12.20 -3.74
CA ALA A 173 -39.95 -13.28 -4.72
C ALA A 173 -40.54 -14.55 -4.07
N GLU A 174 -41.34 -15.31 -4.83
CA GLU A 174 -41.85 -16.62 -4.39
C GLU A 174 -40.83 -17.75 -4.57
N THR A 175 -39.95 -17.64 -5.56
CA THR A 175 -38.91 -18.62 -5.92
C THR A 175 -37.49 -18.05 -5.75
N GLY A 176 -36.45 -18.90 -5.83
CA GLY A 176 -35.06 -18.47 -5.75
C GLY A 176 -34.61 -17.71 -7.01
N LEU A 177 -33.61 -16.85 -6.88
CA LEU A 177 -33.08 -16.03 -7.99
C LEU A 177 -32.72 -16.87 -9.22
N ARG A 178 -32.20 -18.09 -9.01
CA ARG A 178 -31.87 -19.04 -10.08
C ARG A 178 -33.12 -19.42 -10.90
N GLU A 179 -34.19 -19.81 -10.21
CA GLU A 179 -35.45 -20.18 -10.83
C GLU A 179 -36.10 -18.99 -11.55
N GLU A 180 -36.04 -17.79 -10.97
CA GLU A 180 -36.52 -16.56 -11.61
C GLU A 180 -35.79 -16.25 -12.93
N VAL A 181 -34.45 -16.40 -12.95
CA VAL A 181 -33.65 -16.23 -14.17
C VAL A 181 -34.00 -17.29 -15.20
N LEU A 182 -34.17 -18.55 -14.79
CA LEU A 182 -34.57 -19.64 -15.70
C LEU A 182 -35.95 -19.39 -16.32
N GLU A 183 -36.93 -18.93 -15.52
CA GLU A 183 -38.24 -18.55 -16.01
C GLU A 183 -38.17 -17.35 -16.96
N ALA A 184 -37.39 -16.33 -16.64
CA ALA A 184 -37.21 -15.15 -17.48
C ALA A 184 -36.60 -15.51 -18.84
N VAL A 185 -35.55 -16.34 -18.86
CA VAL A 185 -34.93 -16.84 -20.10
C VAL A 185 -35.91 -17.71 -20.88
N GLY A 186 -36.70 -18.55 -20.21
CA GLY A 186 -37.76 -19.35 -20.82
C GLY A 186 -38.83 -18.50 -21.52
N ARG A 187 -39.27 -17.41 -20.87
CA ARG A 187 -40.20 -16.43 -21.46
C ARG A 187 -39.63 -15.76 -22.71
N VAL A 188 -38.36 -15.33 -22.67
CA VAL A 188 -37.70 -14.71 -23.83
C VAL A 188 -37.58 -15.70 -24.99
N ARG A 189 -37.21 -16.96 -24.71
CA ARG A 189 -37.12 -18.00 -25.73
C ARG A 189 -38.47 -18.31 -26.39
N GLY A 190 -39.58 -18.25 -25.66
CA GLY A 190 -40.91 -18.46 -26.20
C GLY A 190 -41.44 -17.27 -27.02
N ALA A 191 -40.83 -16.09 -26.89
CA ALA A 191 -41.22 -14.87 -27.59
C ALA A 191 -40.41 -14.61 -28.89
N CYS A 192 -39.37 -15.41 -29.15
CA CYS A 192 -38.61 -15.42 -30.40
C CYS A 192 -38.98 -16.66 -31.24
#